data_AF-A0A1W1BBI1-F1
#
_entry.id   AF-A0A1W1BBI1-F1
#
_cell.length_a   1.000
_cell.length_b   1.000
_cell.length_c   1.000
_cell.angle_alpha   90.00
_cell.angle_beta   90.00
_cell.angle_gamma   90.00
#
_symmetry.space_group_name_H-M   'P 1'
#
loop_
_entity.id
_entity.type
_entity.pdbx_description
1 polymer ?
#
loop_
_entity_poly.entity_id
_entity_poly.type
_entity_poly.pdbx_seq_one_letter_code
_entity_poly.pdbx_strand_id
1 'polypeptide(L)'
;MSEKEEVLRQISEIKSHLIDKQSFFPYNYNACYIWSIIALILTLTMPLVYGYGVLVGTVTVSVLMSFGFIVEGMMTKKVNESYDIDDCTAKQEFITKSFMMISFFLIALSATLAIYQLYTLIYLSWLALISFGYFLVGFVVNVKNFKIMAQFNVYLSILLLAFAFFTNQLEGSESLLFRVVQIALIFGLTIFPAIIAWQRKQEEACSV
;
A
#
# COMPACT_ATOMS: atom_id res chain seq x y z
N MET A 1 -14.48 22.94 -30.62
CA MET A 1 -13.56 23.08 -29.48
C MET A 1 -13.74 24.47 -28.94
N SER A 2 -14.00 24.58 -27.65
CA SER A 2 -14.10 25.86 -26.96
C SER A 2 -12.69 26.44 -26.79
N GLU A 3 -12.54 27.76 -26.92
CA GLU A 3 -11.26 28.49 -26.75
C GLU A 3 -10.56 28.13 -25.41
N LYS A 4 -11.36 27.82 -24.38
CA LYS A 4 -10.88 27.34 -23.07
C LYS A 4 -10.25 25.94 -23.14
N GLU A 5 -10.78 25.03 -23.95
CA GLU A 5 -10.21 23.69 -24.15
C GLU A 5 -8.86 23.77 -24.88
N GLU A 6 -8.75 24.70 -25.83
CA GLU A 6 -7.54 24.89 -26.62
C GLU A 6 -6.40 25.52 -25.79
N VAL A 7 -6.73 26.49 -24.94
CA VAL A 7 -5.78 27.07 -23.96
C VAL A 7 -5.35 26.03 -22.92
N LEU A 8 -6.27 25.21 -22.41
CA LEU A 8 -5.92 24.12 -21.48
C LEU A 8 -5.03 23.07 -22.15
N ARG A 9 -5.26 22.77 -23.43
CA ARG A 9 -4.40 21.87 -24.20
C ARG A 9 -2.98 22.43 -24.34
N GLN A 10 -2.85 23.71 -24.70
CA GLN A 10 -1.54 24.36 -24.84
C GLN A 10 -0.78 24.46 -23.51
N ILE A 11 -1.47 24.76 -22.39
CA ILE A 11 -0.86 24.77 -21.06
C ILE A 11 -0.41 23.35 -20.66
N SER A 12 -1.19 22.33 -20.97
CA SER A 12 -0.81 20.92 -20.77
C SER A 12 0.42 20.53 -21.59
N GLU A 13 0.47 20.91 -22.87
CA GLU A 13 1.61 20.67 -23.76
C GLU A 13 2.89 21.36 -23.23
N ILE A 14 2.81 22.62 -22.81
CA ILE A 14 3.94 23.37 -22.23
C ILE A 14 4.41 22.73 -20.91
N LYS A 15 3.47 22.36 -20.03
CA LYS A 15 3.78 21.68 -18.77
C LYS A 15 4.43 20.31 -19.01
N SER A 16 3.98 19.56 -20.02
CA SER A 16 4.57 18.27 -20.40
C SER A 16 6.00 18.39 -20.93
N HIS A 17 6.37 19.53 -21.53
CA HIS A 17 7.70 19.82 -22.04
C HIS A 17 8.64 20.42 -20.98
N LEU A 18 8.09 21.11 -19.96
CA LEU A 18 8.87 21.70 -18.86
C LEU A 18 9.17 20.72 -17.72
N ILE A 19 8.34 19.68 -17.57
CA ILE A 19 8.56 18.66 -16.55
C ILE A 19 9.58 17.66 -17.09
N ASP A 20 10.67 17.48 -16.36
CA ASP A 20 11.62 16.40 -16.61
C ASP A 20 10.90 15.05 -16.47
N LYS A 21 10.58 14.43 -17.62
CA LYS A 21 9.81 13.19 -17.73
C LYS A 21 10.48 12.01 -17.00
N GLN A 22 11.79 12.07 -16.72
CA GLN A 22 12.46 11.03 -15.91
C GLN A 22 12.19 11.17 -14.40
N SER A 23 11.89 12.39 -13.93
CA SER A 23 11.64 12.67 -12.51
C SER A 23 10.15 12.84 -12.19
N PHE A 24 9.29 12.95 -13.19
CA PHE A 24 7.84 12.99 -13.04
C PHE A 24 7.28 11.63 -12.61
N PHE A 25 6.33 11.67 -11.69
CA PHE A 25 5.65 10.48 -11.20
C PHE A 25 4.16 10.79 -11.06
N PRO A 26 3.35 10.52 -12.09
CA PRO A 26 1.92 10.68 -11.98
C PRO A 26 1.37 9.48 -11.19
N TYR A 27 1.25 9.65 -9.87
CA TYR A 27 0.74 8.60 -9.01
C TYR A 27 -0.77 8.46 -9.13
N ASN A 28 -1.25 7.27 -9.48
CA ASN A 28 -2.67 7.00 -9.44
C ASN A 28 -3.12 6.67 -8.01
N TYR A 29 -3.64 7.66 -7.28
CA TYR A 29 -4.16 7.47 -5.92
C TYR A 29 -5.32 6.46 -5.84
N ASN A 30 -5.93 6.05 -6.97
CA ASN A 30 -6.88 4.93 -6.96
C ASN A 30 -6.24 3.59 -6.55
N ALA A 31 -4.95 3.43 -6.79
CA ALA A 31 -4.21 2.24 -6.36
C ALA A 31 -4.32 2.06 -4.83
N CYS A 32 -4.33 3.15 -4.07
CA CYS A 32 -4.52 3.09 -2.62
C CYS A 32 -5.85 2.43 -2.23
N TYR A 33 -6.96 2.71 -2.92
CA TYR A 33 -8.24 2.08 -2.62
C TYR A 33 -8.22 0.58 -2.87
N ILE A 34 -7.57 0.13 -3.95
CA ILE A 34 -7.44 -1.29 -4.25
C ILE A 34 -6.63 -2.00 -3.17
N TRP A 35 -5.47 -1.43 -2.81
CA TRP A 35 -4.65 -1.98 -1.75
C TRP A 35 -5.34 -1.96 -0.39
N SER A 36 -6.15 -0.92 -0.10
CA SER A 36 -6.99 -0.89 1.10
C SER A 36 -8.02 -2.02 1.10
N ILE A 37 -8.70 -2.29 -0.01
CA ILE A 37 -9.65 -3.42 -0.11
C ILE A 37 -8.94 -4.75 0.09
N ILE A 38 -7.79 -4.96 -0.55
CA ILE A 38 -6.99 -6.19 -0.39
C ILE A 38 -6.54 -6.33 1.06
N ALA A 39 -6.03 -5.27 1.69
CA ALA A 39 -5.60 -5.28 3.08
C ALA A 39 -6.77 -5.61 4.03
N LEU A 40 -7.96 -5.08 3.76
CA LEU A 40 -9.16 -5.38 4.54
C LEU A 40 -9.54 -6.86 4.44
N ILE A 41 -9.62 -7.40 3.23
CA ILE A 41 -9.94 -8.82 2.99
C ILE A 41 -8.93 -9.69 3.72
N LEU A 42 -7.63 -9.47 3.50
CA LEU A 42 -6.57 -10.24 4.15
C LEU A 42 -6.64 -10.13 5.68
N THR A 43 -6.87 -8.94 6.22
CA THR A 43 -6.96 -8.71 7.68
C THR A 43 -8.09 -9.55 8.30
N LEU A 44 -9.22 -9.68 7.62
CA LEU A 44 -10.40 -10.38 8.16
C LEU A 44 -10.36 -11.89 7.93
N THR A 45 -9.79 -12.36 6.82
CA THR A 45 -9.90 -13.77 6.43
C THR A 45 -8.69 -14.61 6.83
N MET A 46 -7.50 -14.01 6.93
CA MET A 46 -6.26 -14.78 7.00
C MET A 46 -6.07 -15.67 8.23
N PRO A 47 -6.62 -15.40 9.42
CA PRO A 47 -6.52 -16.34 10.55
C PRO A 47 -7.29 -17.62 10.25
N LEU A 48 -8.46 -17.50 9.61
CA LEU A 48 -9.27 -18.65 9.20
C LEU A 48 -8.58 -19.44 8.08
N VAL A 49 -8.06 -18.75 7.07
CA VAL A 49 -7.42 -19.42 5.92
C VAL A 49 -6.13 -20.11 6.34
N TYR A 50 -5.28 -19.47 7.15
CA TYR A 50 -4.09 -20.14 7.69
C TYR A 50 -4.45 -21.25 8.69
N GLY A 51 -5.58 -21.14 9.40
CA GLY A 51 -6.11 -22.20 10.26
C GLY A 51 -6.53 -23.45 9.47
N TYR A 52 -7.03 -23.30 8.25
CA TYR A 52 -7.32 -24.42 7.35
C TYR A 52 -6.03 -25.06 6.78
N GLY A 53 -5.01 -24.26 6.53
CA GLY A 53 -3.68 -24.75 6.21
C GLY A 53 -2.73 -23.68 5.68
N VAL A 54 -1.45 -23.79 6.03
CA VAL A 54 -0.41 -22.83 5.61
C VAL A 54 -0.34 -22.69 4.09
N LEU A 55 -0.41 -23.80 3.35
CA LEU A 55 -0.40 -23.78 1.88
C LEU A 55 -1.58 -22.98 1.32
N VAL A 56 -2.79 -23.20 1.85
CA VAL A 56 -4.00 -22.52 1.39
C VAL A 56 -3.93 -21.02 1.68
N GLY A 57 -3.45 -20.65 2.87
CA GLY A 57 -3.20 -19.25 3.22
C GLY A 57 -2.18 -18.58 2.30
N THR A 58 -1.04 -19.22 2.07
CA THR A 58 0.00 -18.70 1.17
C THR A 58 -0.51 -18.52 -0.25
N VAL A 59 -1.22 -19.50 -0.81
CA VAL A 59 -1.82 -19.39 -2.15
C VAL A 59 -2.84 -18.25 -2.20
N THR A 60 -3.68 -18.11 -1.18
CA THR A 60 -4.69 -17.04 -1.11
C THR A 60 -4.04 -15.66 -1.11
N VAL A 61 -2.99 -15.45 -0.30
CA VAL A 61 -2.24 -14.19 -0.29
C VAL A 61 -1.58 -13.96 -1.64
N SER A 62 -0.90 -14.97 -2.21
CA SER A 62 -0.25 -14.84 -3.53
C SER A 62 -1.25 -14.41 -4.61
N VAL A 63 -2.43 -15.01 -4.67
CA VAL A 63 -3.48 -14.66 -5.65
C VAL A 63 -3.96 -13.22 -5.46
N LEU A 64 -4.25 -12.80 -4.22
CA LEU A 64 -4.72 -11.45 -3.94
C LEU A 64 -3.65 -10.39 -4.23
N MET A 65 -2.38 -10.67 -3.89
CA MET A 65 -1.27 -9.78 -4.19
C MET A 65 -1.02 -9.67 -5.70
N SER A 66 -1.05 -10.78 -6.42
CA SER A 66 -0.96 -10.77 -7.89
C SER A 66 -2.07 -9.94 -8.53
N PHE A 67 -3.31 -10.08 -8.05
CA PHE A 67 -4.42 -9.25 -8.50
C PHE A 67 -4.15 -7.77 -8.24
N GLY A 68 -3.71 -7.39 -7.04
CA GLY A 68 -3.34 -6.02 -6.69
C GLY A 68 -2.30 -5.42 -7.64
N PHE A 69 -1.21 -6.14 -7.89
CA PHE A 69 -0.16 -5.69 -8.81
C PHE A 69 -0.63 -5.56 -10.26
N ILE A 70 -1.47 -6.49 -10.75
CA ILE A 70 -2.02 -6.40 -12.11
C ILE A 70 -2.87 -5.14 -12.24
N VAL A 71 -3.78 -4.87 -11.30
CA VAL A 71 -4.66 -3.71 -11.41
C VAL A 71 -3.89 -2.41 -11.23
N GLU A 72 -2.93 -2.34 -10.30
CA GLU A 72 -2.04 -1.17 -10.16
C GLU A 72 -1.22 -0.93 -11.45
N GLY A 73 -0.70 -2.00 -12.07
CA GLY A 73 0.01 -1.92 -13.35
C GLY A 73 -0.88 -1.35 -14.47
N MET A 74 -2.12 -1.84 -14.59
CA MET A 74 -3.10 -1.30 -15.55
C MET A 74 -3.42 0.18 -15.29
N MET A 75 -3.60 0.56 -14.02
CA MET A 75 -3.88 1.94 -13.60
C MET A 75 -2.70 2.87 -13.87
N THR A 76 -1.48 2.40 -13.65
CA THR A 76 -0.25 3.15 -13.89
C THR A 76 -0.04 3.36 -15.39
N LYS A 77 -0.23 2.31 -16.20
CA LYS A 77 -0.16 2.41 -17.66
C LYS A 77 -1.14 3.44 -18.21
N LYS A 78 -2.42 3.38 -17.79
CA LYS A 78 -3.44 4.33 -18.21
C LYS A 78 -3.10 5.79 -17.86
N VAL A 79 -2.46 6.00 -16.71
CA VAL A 79 -2.04 7.34 -16.30
C VAL A 79 -0.82 7.79 -17.09
N ASN A 80 0.16 6.92 -17.32
CA ASN A 80 1.34 7.23 -18.14
C ASN A 80 0.96 7.63 -19.58
N GLU A 81 -0.02 6.95 -20.18
CA GLU A 81 -0.58 7.30 -21.49
C GLU A 81 -1.15 8.73 -21.54
N SER A 82 -1.66 9.27 -20.43
CA SER A 82 -2.16 10.67 -20.37
C SER A 82 -1.07 11.73 -20.32
N TYR A 83 0.19 11.33 -20.14
CA TYR A 83 1.36 12.21 -20.04
C TYR A 83 2.41 11.94 -21.14
N ASP A 84 2.06 11.16 -22.18
CA ASP A 84 2.98 10.71 -23.23
C ASP A 84 4.27 10.10 -22.65
N ILE A 85 4.09 9.18 -21.71
CA ILE A 85 5.15 8.38 -21.10
C ILE A 85 5.00 6.94 -21.61
N ASP A 86 5.89 6.51 -22.49
CA ASP A 86 5.83 5.18 -23.11
C ASP A 86 6.20 4.05 -22.13
N ASP A 87 7.21 4.29 -21.29
CA ASP A 87 7.75 3.33 -20.32
C ASP A 87 7.71 3.84 -18.88
N CYS A 88 7.67 2.93 -17.90
CA CYS A 88 7.73 3.30 -16.48
C CYS A 88 8.92 4.23 -16.17
N THR A 89 8.69 5.30 -15.43
CA THR A 89 9.79 6.17 -14.98
C THR A 89 10.67 5.46 -13.95
N ALA A 90 11.91 5.89 -13.78
CA ALA A 90 12.83 5.29 -12.79
C ALA A 90 12.24 5.26 -11.37
N LYS A 91 11.45 6.27 -11.01
CA LYS A 91 10.71 6.34 -9.73
C LYS A 91 9.59 5.30 -9.64
N GLN A 92 8.85 5.08 -10.73
CA GLN A 92 7.84 4.01 -10.86
C GLN A 92 8.47 2.64 -10.71
N GLU A 93 9.55 2.38 -11.44
CA GLU A 93 10.24 1.12 -11.30
C GLU A 93 10.75 0.88 -9.88
N PHE A 94 11.36 1.89 -9.25
CA PHE A 94 11.85 1.77 -7.89
C PHE A 94 10.73 1.41 -6.91
N ILE A 95 9.62 2.15 -6.93
CA ILE A 95 8.48 1.90 -6.03
C ILE A 95 7.89 0.51 -6.30
N THR A 96 7.60 0.16 -7.55
CA THR A 96 6.99 -1.13 -7.89
C THR A 96 7.90 -2.30 -7.50
N LYS A 97 9.21 -2.22 -7.79
CA LYS A 97 10.18 -3.26 -7.38
C LYS A 97 10.27 -3.37 -5.86
N SER A 98 10.29 -2.26 -5.13
CA SER A 98 10.28 -2.27 -3.67
C SER A 98 9.00 -2.91 -3.10
N PHE A 99 7.83 -2.57 -3.62
CA PHE A 99 6.56 -3.18 -3.18
C PHE A 99 6.51 -4.67 -3.49
N MET A 100 6.97 -5.10 -4.65
CA MET A 100 7.08 -6.53 -4.99
C MET A 100 7.99 -7.26 -4.02
N MET A 101 9.19 -6.74 -3.74
CA MET A 101 10.12 -7.35 -2.79
C MET A 101 9.53 -7.44 -1.38
N ILE A 102 8.92 -6.37 -0.88
CA ILE A 102 8.24 -6.36 0.42
C ILE A 102 7.12 -7.40 0.45
N SER A 103 6.33 -7.50 -0.62
CA SER A 103 5.21 -8.44 -0.71
C SER A 103 5.67 -9.89 -0.72
N PHE A 104 6.68 -10.24 -1.51
CA PHE A 104 7.24 -11.59 -1.54
C PHE A 104 7.85 -11.97 -0.20
N PHE A 105 8.59 -11.04 0.42
CA PHE A 105 9.14 -11.25 1.76
C PHE A 105 8.03 -11.47 2.78
N LEU A 106 6.97 -10.66 2.76
CA LEU A 106 5.83 -10.81 3.66
C LEU A 106 5.08 -12.12 3.45
N ILE A 107 4.91 -12.61 2.21
CA ILE A 107 4.30 -13.91 1.95
C ILE A 107 5.11 -15.03 2.60
N ALA A 108 6.43 -15.06 2.37
CA ALA A 108 7.32 -16.08 2.93
C ALA A 108 7.38 -16.01 4.47
N LEU A 109 7.47 -14.79 5.02
CA LEU A 109 7.44 -14.56 6.46
C LEU A 109 6.12 -15.03 7.07
N SER A 110 4.99 -14.71 6.43
CA SER A 110 3.66 -15.09 6.92
C SER A 110 3.48 -16.60 6.91
N ALA A 111 3.91 -17.28 5.85
CA ALA A 111 3.88 -18.73 5.77
C ALA A 111 4.70 -19.37 6.91
N THR A 112 5.91 -18.85 7.17
CA THR A 112 6.80 -19.34 8.22
C THR A 112 6.18 -19.15 9.60
N LEU A 113 5.66 -17.97 9.89
CA LEU A 113 5.05 -17.64 11.19
C LEU A 113 3.73 -18.38 11.40
N ALA A 114 2.98 -18.66 10.33
CA ALA A 114 1.70 -19.37 10.40
C ALA A 114 1.89 -20.84 10.83
N ILE A 115 3.03 -21.47 10.52
CA ILE A 115 3.37 -22.82 11.01
C ILE A 115 3.33 -22.87 12.54
N TYR A 116 3.77 -21.79 13.19
CA TYR A 116 3.80 -21.64 14.64
C TYR A 116 2.58 -20.90 15.20
N GLN A 117 1.55 -20.64 14.37
CA GLN A 117 0.35 -19.88 14.76
C GLN A 117 0.64 -18.49 15.34
N LEU A 118 1.75 -17.86 14.94
CA LEU A 118 2.18 -16.54 15.43
C LEU A 118 1.43 -15.40 14.70
N TYR A 119 0.10 -15.42 14.73
CA TYR A 119 -0.73 -14.48 13.95
C TYR A 119 -0.55 -13.03 14.34
N THR A 120 -0.37 -12.73 15.64
CA THR A 120 -0.07 -11.37 16.09
C THR A 120 1.20 -10.84 15.42
N LEU A 121 2.24 -11.67 15.33
CA LEU A 121 3.51 -11.28 14.71
C LEU A 121 3.40 -11.10 13.19
N ILE A 122 2.60 -11.94 12.51
CA ILE A 122 2.29 -11.78 11.08
C ILE A 122 1.71 -10.39 10.84
N TYR A 123 0.66 -10.03 11.59
CA TYR A 123 -0.06 -8.78 11.39
C TYR A 123 0.82 -7.58 11.72
N LEU A 124 1.58 -7.61 12.81
CA LEU A 124 2.52 -6.54 13.15
C LEU A 124 3.62 -6.37 12.09
N SER A 125 4.09 -7.47 11.50
CA SER A 125 5.04 -7.43 10.38
C SER A 125 4.43 -6.77 9.14
N TRP A 126 3.16 -7.06 8.85
CA TRP A 126 2.43 -6.40 7.75
C TRP A 126 2.29 -4.91 7.99
N LEU A 127 1.84 -4.53 9.20
CA LEU A 127 1.70 -3.12 9.58
C LEU A 127 3.02 -2.37 9.45
N ALA A 128 4.12 -2.95 9.91
CA ALA A 128 5.45 -2.34 9.83
C ALA A 128 5.95 -2.22 8.38
N LEU A 129 6.00 -3.33 7.65
CA LEU A 129 6.69 -3.40 6.36
C LEU A 129 5.89 -2.77 5.22
N ILE A 130 4.57 -2.89 5.23
CA ILE A 130 3.71 -2.18 4.26
C ILE A 130 3.76 -0.67 4.53
N SER A 131 3.77 -0.26 5.80
CA SER A 131 3.95 1.15 6.14
C SER A 131 5.32 1.68 5.73
N PHE A 132 6.38 0.87 5.81
CA PHE A 132 7.67 1.23 5.23
C PHE A 132 7.58 1.44 3.70
N GLY A 133 6.80 0.62 3.00
CA GLY A 133 6.46 0.86 1.58
C GLY A 133 5.77 2.21 1.36
N TYR A 134 4.76 2.55 2.15
CA TYR A 134 4.11 3.87 2.10
C TYR A 134 5.06 5.03 2.44
N PHE A 135 6.03 4.82 3.33
CA PHE A 135 7.07 5.80 3.61
C PHE A 135 7.93 6.06 2.36
N LEU A 136 8.33 5.02 1.64
CA LEU A 136 9.08 5.16 0.38
C LEU A 136 8.27 5.92 -0.68
N VAL A 137 6.98 5.61 -0.84
CA VAL A 137 6.09 6.36 -1.75
C VAL A 137 6.00 7.82 -1.32
N GLY A 138 5.74 8.08 -0.04
CA GLY A 138 5.69 9.44 0.49
C GLY A 138 7.00 10.19 0.29
N PHE A 139 8.15 9.51 0.40
CA PHE A 139 9.47 10.07 0.14
C PHE A 139 9.68 10.43 -1.33
N VAL A 140 9.42 9.48 -2.24
CA VAL A 140 9.66 9.64 -3.69
C VAL A 140 8.68 10.63 -4.34
N VAL A 141 7.41 10.61 -3.93
CA VAL A 141 6.33 11.48 -4.45
C VAL A 141 6.22 12.78 -3.65
N ASN A 142 7.00 12.92 -2.58
CA ASN A 142 6.98 14.07 -1.66
C ASN A 142 5.61 14.35 -1.01
N VAL A 143 4.86 13.30 -0.68
CA VAL A 143 3.57 13.41 0.01
C VAL A 143 3.78 13.30 1.53
N LYS A 144 3.70 14.45 2.23
CA LYS A 144 3.93 14.53 3.69
C LYS A 144 3.03 13.59 4.49
N ASN A 145 1.74 13.49 4.14
CA ASN A 145 0.77 12.69 4.90
C ASN A 145 1.10 11.18 4.85
N PHE A 146 1.60 10.67 3.73
CA PHE A 146 2.07 9.28 3.65
C PHE A 146 3.26 9.03 4.56
N LYS A 147 4.22 9.96 4.64
CA LYS A 147 5.38 9.82 5.54
C LYS A 147 4.94 9.76 7.00
N ILE A 148 4.07 10.67 7.43
CA ILE A 148 3.59 10.76 8.82
C ILE A 148 2.81 9.50 9.20
N MET A 149 1.84 9.10 8.37
CA MET A 149 1.05 7.89 8.61
C MET A 149 1.95 6.65 8.68
N ALA A 150 2.90 6.52 7.75
CA ALA A 150 3.83 5.39 7.73
C ALA A 150 4.69 5.32 8.99
N GLN A 151 5.27 6.44 9.42
CA GLN A 151 6.06 6.52 10.65
C GLN A 151 5.23 6.14 11.87
N PHE A 152 4.01 6.68 11.98
CA PHE A 152 3.08 6.34 13.05
C PHE A 152 2.80 4.84 13.11
N ASN A 153 2.46 4.22 11.98
CA ASN A 153 2.16 2.79 11.91
C ASN A 153 3.39 1.93 12.26
N VAL A 154 4.58 2.30 11.82
CA VAL A 154 5.82 1.59 12.19
C VAL A 154 6.05 1.67 13.70
N TYR A 155 5.97 2.85 14.31
CA TYR A 155 6.13 2.97 15.75
C TYR A 155 5.04 2.23 16.54
N LEU A 156 3.79 2.30 16.07
CA LEU A 156 2.68 1.55 16.66
C LEU A 156 2.93 0.04 16.58
N SER A 157 3.43 -0.47 15.45
CA SER A 157 3.75 -1.89 15.30
C SER A 157 4.84 -2.36 16.27
N ILE A 158 5.87 -1.54 16.49
CA ILE A 158 6.95 -1.83 17.44
C ILE A 158 6.43 -1.82 18.88
N LEU A 159 5.60 -0.83 19.22
CA LEU A 159 5.00 -0.72 20.55
C LEU A 159 4.11 -1.94 20.85
N LEU A 160 3.23 -2.31 19.92
CA LEU A 160 2.35 -3.46 20.06
C LEU A 160 3.13 -4.79 20.07
N LEU A 161 4.25 -4.87 19.35
CA LEU A 161 5.14 -6.04 19.39
C LEU A 161 5.77 -6.20 20.78
N ALA A 162 6.31 -5.12 21.35
CA ALA A 162 6.87 -5.14 22.68
C ALA A 162 5.80 -5.59 23.70
N PHE A 163 4.60 -5.04 23.61
CA PHE A 163 3.48 -5.43 24.48
C PHE A 163 3.08 -6.90 24.31
N ALA A 164 3.00 -7.40 23.06
CA ALA A 164 2.69 -8.80 22.77
C ALA A 164 3.73 -9.76 23.35
N PHE A 165 5.01 -9.37 23.29
CA PHE A 165 6.09 -10.15 23.87
C PHE A 165 5.99 -10.20 25.41
N PHE A 166 5.78 -9.07 26.08
CA PHE A 166 5.67 -9.03 27.55
C PHE A 166 4.42 -9.71 28.10
N THR A 167 3.34 -9.77 27.32
CA THR A 167 2.08 -10.40 27.72
C THR A 167 1.95 -11.85 27.26
N ASN A 168 2.94 -12.37 26.53
CA ASN A 168 2.92 -13.70 25.92
C ASN A 168 1.68 -13.95 25.03
N GLN A 169 1.28 -12.94 24.25
CA GLN A 169 0.10 -12.97 23.36
C GLN A 169 0.47 -12.95 21.87
N LEU A 170 1.59 -13.58 21.52
CA LEU A 170 2.08 -13.68 20.15
C LEU A 170 1.37 -14.78 19.35
N GLU A 171 0.96 -15.86 20.02
CA GLU A 171 0.32 -17.03 19.44
C GLU A 171 -1.20 -16.94 19.44
N GLY A 172 -1.82 -17.54 18.43
CA GLY A 172 -3.27 -17.69 18.30
C GLY A 172 -4.00 -16.41 17.88
N SER A 173 -5.29 -16.57 17.59
CA SER A 173 -6.17 -15.49 17.12
C SER A 173 -7.27 -15.09 18.12
N GLU A 174 -7.32 -15.74 19.28
CA GLU A 174 -8.40 -15.53 20.26
C GLU A 174 -8.11 -14.39 21.24
N SER A 175 -6.86 -13.93 21.32
CA SER A 175 -6.45 -12.93 22.30
C SER A 175 -7.08 -11.56 22.01
N LEU A 176 -7.34 -10.80 23.09
CA LEU A 176 -7.79 -9.41 22.97
C LEU A 176 -6.76 -8.57 22.20
N LEU A 177 -5.46 -8.80 22.44
CA LEU A 177 -4.39 -8.11 21.76
C LEU A 177 -4.41 -8.36 20.25
N PHE A 178 -4.67 -9.59 19.81
CA PHE A 178 -4.79 -9.90 18.40
C PHE A 178 -5.89 -9.04 17.73
N ARG A 179 -7.04 -8.89 18.38
CA ARG A 179 -8.13 -8.01 17.89
C ARG A 179 -7.72 -6.54 17.83
N VAL A 180 -6.99 -6.06 18.83
CA VAL A 180 -6.42 -4.69 18.83
C VAL A 180 -5.47 -4.51 17.65
N VAL A 181 -4.60 -5.49 17.38
CA VAL A 181 -3.69 -5.47 16.24
C VAL A 181 -4.46 -5.50 14.91
N GLN A 182 -5.52 -6.31 14.79
CA GLN A 182 -6.39 -6.29 13.60
C GLN A 182 -7.00 -4.90 13.36
N ILE A 183 -7.51 -4.26 14.42
CA ILE A 183 -8.05 -2.90 14.34
C ILE A 183 -6.95 -1.92 13.88
N ALA A 184 -5.74 -2.02 14.44
CA ALA A 184 -4.61 -1.20 14.04
C ALA A 184 -4.25 -1.39 12.55
N LEU A 185 -4.33 -2.62 12.00
CA LEU A 185 -4.16 -2.85 10.57
C LEU A 185 -5.27 -2.21 9.73
N ILE A 186 -6.53 -2.35 10.15
CA ILE A 186 -7.65 -1.75 9.40
C ILE A 186 -7.46 -0.24 9.35
N PHE A 187 -7.14 0.42 10.46
CA PHE A 187 -6.85 1.85 10.43
C PHE A 187 -5.61 2.19 9.60
N GLY A 188 -4.49 1.52 9.88
CA GLY A 188 -3.18 1.86 9.33
C GLY A 188 -3.02 1.55 7.84
N LEU A 189 -3.64 0.48 7.34
CA LEU A 189 -3.45 -0.03 5.97
C LEU A 189 -4.70 0.08 5.09
N THR A 190 -5.89 0.27 5.68
CA THR A 190 -7.15 0.42 4.93
C THR A 190 -7.65 1.86 5.00
N ILE A 191 -7.96 2.37 6.19
CA ILE A 191 -8.67 3.64 6.33
C ILE A 191 -7.75 4.84 6.04
N PHE A 192 -6.58 4.91 6.66
CA PHE A 192 -5.69 6.06 6.49
C PHE A 192 -5.17 6.22 5.05
N PRO A 193 -4.71 5.16 4.35
CA PRO A 193 -4.31 5.30 2.95
C PRO A 193 -5.45 5.78 2.05
N ALA A 194 -6.68 5.28 2.27
CA ALA A 194 -7.86 5.71 1.53
C ALA A 194 -8.23 7.19 1.77
N ILE A 195 -8.11 7.67 3.02
CA ILE A 195 -8.31 9.09 3.35
C ILE A 195 -7.26 9.97 2.68
N ILE A 196 -5.98 9.57 2.73
CA ILE A 196 -4.89 10.33 2.09
C ILE A 196 -5.11 10.39 0.57
N ALA A 197 -5.50 9.29 -0.05
CA ALA A 197 -5.84 9.24 -1.47
C ALA A 197 -7.00 10.17 -1.82
N TRP A 198 -8.03 10.20 -0.98
CA TRP A 198 -9.18 11.10 -1.16
C TRP A 198 -8.78 12.58 -1.06
N GLN A 199 -8.00 12.94 -0.03
CA GLN A 199 -7.50 14.31 0.16
C GLN A 199 -6.67 14.77 -1.06
N ARG A 200 -5.81 13.89 -1.58
CA ARG A 200 -4.96 14.22 -2.74
C ARG A 200 -5.76 14.45 -4.01
N LYS A 201 -6.80 13.66 -4.25
CA LYS A 201 -7.71 13.89 -5.37
C LYS A 201 -8.47 15.22 -5.26
N GLN A 202 -8.85 15.63 -4.05
CA GLN A 202 -9.50 16.92 -3.85
C GLN A 202 -8.54 18.09 -4.11
N GLU A 203 -7.30 17.99 -3.64
CA GLU A 203 -6.26 19.00 -3.92
C GLU A 203 -5.98 19.14 -5.43
N GLU A 204 -5.93 18.02 -6.15
CA GLU A 204 -5.78 18.01 -7.62
C GLU A 204 -6.99 18.60 -8.34
N ALA A 205 -8.22 18.35 -7.87
CA ALA A 205 -9.43 18.89 -8.47
C ALA A 205 -9.63 20.40 -8.23
N CYS A 206 -9.19 20.92 -7.07
CA CYS A 206 -9.31 22.33 -6.72
C CYS A 206 -8.17 23.20 -7.27
N SER A 207 -7.13 22.61 -7.86
CA SER A 207 -5.99 23.34 -8.45
C SER A 207 -6.13 23.53 -9.98
N VAL A 208 -7.29 23.18 -10.56
CA VAL A 208 -7.66 23.35 -11.97
C VAL A 208 -8.67 24.46 -12.15
#